data_AF-A0A1U9YRK6-F1
#
_entry.id   AF-A0A1U9YRK6-F1
#
_cell.length_a   1.000
_cell.length_b   1.000
_cell.length_c   1.000
_cell.angle_alpha   90.00
_cell.angle_beta   90.00
_cell.angle_gamma   90.00
#
_symmetry.space_group_name_H-M   'P 1'
#
loop_
_entity.id
_entity.type
_entity.pdbx_description
1 polymer ?
#
loop_
_entity_poly.entity_id
_entity_poly.type
_entity_poly.pdbx_seq_one_letter_code
_entity_poly.pdbx_strand_id
1 'polypeptide(L)'
;MLTDLERKTLRILFNFSNLYRRMPTMKELEKKTGACAVNIFKALDGLYKQGYITWQPRVVQSIQIINVWEDSPRNYNGTRSNTLMGRM
;
A
#
# COMPACT_ATOMS: atom_id res chain seq x y z
N MET A 1 -0.82 6.49 -12.76
CA MET A 1 -0.72 5.07 -13.16
C MET A 1 0.44 4.51 -12.37
N LEU A 2 0.22 3.48 -11.55
CA LEU A 2 1.26 3.02 -10.62
C LEU A 2 2.39 2.32 -11.37
N THR A 3 3.62 2.66 -11.00
CA THR A 3 4.82 1.92 -11.40
C THR A 3 4.81 0.52 -10.78
N ASP A 4 5.57 -0.42 -11.35
CA ASP A 4 5.69 -1.77 -10.79
C ASP A 4 6.16 -1.74 -9.32
N LEU A 5 7.11 -0.86 -9.01
CA LEU A 5 7.63 -0.69 -7.65
C LEU A 5 6.56 -0.16 -6.69
N GLU A 6 5.76 0.83 -7.10
CA GLU A 6 4.67 1.37 -6.27
C GLU A 6 3.60 0.30 -6.04
N ARG A 7 3.16 -0.40 -7.10
CA ARG A 7 2.15 -1.46 -7.00
C ARG A 7 2.62 -2.59 -6.08
N LYS A 8 3.89 -3.01 -6.22
CA LYS A 8 4.52 -4.02 -5.35
C LYS A 8 4.60 -3.54 -3.90
N THR A 9 4.98 -2.28 -3.68
CA THR A 9 5.08 -1.67 -2.35
C THR A 9 3.71 -1.62 -1.67
N LEU A 10 2.68 -1.14 -2.37
CA LEU A 10 1.30 -1.11 -1.86
C LEU A 10 0.81 -2.51 -1.47
N ARG A 11 1.08 -3.52 -2.31
CA ARG A 11 0.69 -4.91 -2.03
C ARG A 11 1.38 -5.48 -0.80
N ILE A 12 2.67 -5.17 -0.59
CA ILE A 12 3.40 -5.59 0.61
C ILE A 12 2.81 -4.91 1.85
N LEU A 13 2.54 -3.60 1.81
CA LEU A 13 1.92 -2.87 2.91
C LEU A 13 0.58 -3.49 3.32
N PHE A 14 -0.30 -3.74 2.33
CA PHE A 14 -1.60 -4.37 2.56
C PHE A 14 -1.48 -5.77 3.16
N ASN A 15 -0.59 -6.60 2.62
CA ASN A 15 -0.38 -7.95 3.14
C ASN A 15 0.15 -7.94 4.57
N PHE A 16 1.03 -7.00 4.92
CA PHE A 16 1.52 -6.87 6.30
C PHE A 16 0.43 -6.42 7.26
N SER A 17 -0.37 -5.45 6.85
CA SER A 17 -1.53 -4.98 7.61
C SER A 17 -2.48 -6.13 7.92
N ASN A 18 -2.77 -6.97 6.94
CA ASN A 18 -3.75 -8.06 7.10
C ASN A 18 -3.17 -9.27 7.85
N LEU A 19 -1.96 -9.70 7.50
CA LEU A 19 -1.38 -10.93 8.07
C LEU A 19 -0.77 -10.71 9.45
N TYR A 20 -0.09 -9.58 9.65
CA TYR A 20 0.69 -9.31 10.86
C TYR A 20 0.06 -8.24 11.75
N ARG A 21 -1.04 -7.59 11.31
CA ARG A 21 -1.71 -6.49 12.03
C ARG A 21 -0.76 -5.34 12.40
N ARG A 22 0.29 -5.14 11.60
CA ARG A 22 1.26 -4.07 11.74
C ARG A 22 1.78 -3.64 10.38
N MET A 23 2.34 -2.44 10.31
CA MET A 23 3.09 -2.02 9.14
C MET A 23 4.46 -2.71 9.08
N PRO A 24 4.98 -2.97 7.87
CA PRO A 24 6.35 -3.45 7.71
C PRO A 24 7.35 -2.38 8.13
N THR A 25 8.53 -2.81 8.55
CA THR A 25 9.69 -1.94 8.75
C THR A 25 10.38 -1.64 7.42
N MET A 26 11.25 -0.63 7.39
CA MET A 26 12.01 -0.32 6.16
C MET A 26 12.86 -1.52 5.70
N LYS A 27 13.54 -2.22 6.61
CA LYS A 27 14.34 -3.42 6.27
C LYS A 27 13.49 -4.54 5.65
N GLU A 28 12.25 -4.72 6.11
CA GLU A 28 11.33 -5.71 5.53
C GLU A 28 10.85 -5.30 4.15
N LEU A 29 10.60 -4.00 3.94
CA LEU A 29 10.27 -3.45 2.63
C LEU A 29 11.44 -3.63 1.67
N GLU A 30 12.68 -3.33 2.05
CA GLU A 30 13.87 -3.57 1.24
C GLU A 30 14.00 -5.04 0.85
N LYS A 31 13.87 -5.95 1.82
CA LYS A 31 13.95 -7.40 1.57
C LYS A 31 12.87 -7.90 0.60
N LYS A 32 11.64 -7.38 0.69
CA LYS A 32 10.49 -7.87 -0.12
C LYS A 32 10.35 -7.17 -1.45
N THR A 33 10.69 -5.88 -1.53
CA THR A 33 10.70 -5.14 -2.80
C THR A 33 11.94 -5.49 -3.63
N GLY A 34 13.08 -5.78 -2.99
CA GLY A 34 14.39 -5.90 -3.64
C GLY A 34 14.97 -4.53 -4.03
N ALA A 35 14.38 -3.44 -3.55
CA ALA A 35 14.82 -2.08 -3.81
C ALA A 35 15.48 -1.48 -2.58
N CYS A 36 16.38 -0.51 -2.78
CA CYS A 36 16.98 0.24 -1.67
C CYS A 36 15.98 1.24 -1.07
N ALA A 37 16.19 1.62 0.20
CA ALA A 37 15.35 2.55 0.93
C ALA A 37 15.00 3.84 0.16
N VAL A 38 15.95 4.41 -0.60
CA VAL A 38 15.72 5.64 -1.38
C VAL A 38 14.63 5.44 -2.44
N ASN A 39 14.64 4.30 -3.15
CA ASN A 39 13.65 4.00 -4.16
C ASN A 39 12.29 3.66 -3.53
N ILE A 40 12.29 3.01 -2.37
CA ILE A 40 11.06 2.74 -1.61
C ILE A 40 10.43 4.04 -1.11
N PHE A 41 11.24 4.97 -0.61
CA PHE A 41 10.74 6.29 -0.20
C PHE A 41 10.13 7.05 -1.38
N LYS A 42 10.74 7.02 -2.56
CA LYS A 42 10.15 7.59 -3.78
C LYS A 42 8.82 6.93 -4.13
N ALA A 43 8.73 5.61 -4.02
CA ALA A 43 7.48 4.88 -4.25
C ALA A 43 6.39 5.23 -3.23
N LEU A 44 6.73 5.36 -1.95
CA LEU A 44 5.80 5.79 -0.90
C LEU A 44 5.32 7.24 -1.12
N ASP A 45 6.22 8.14 -1.54
CA ASP A 45 5.88 9.51 -1.91
C ASP A 45 4.94 9.56 -3.13
N GLY A 46 5.19 8.73 -4.14
CA GLY A 46 4.32 8.56 -5.30
C GLY A 46 2.94 8.00 -4.93
N LEU A 47 2.87 7.01 -4.05
CA LEU A 47 1.61 6.46 -3.52
C LEU A 47 0.82 7.49 -2.70
N TYR A 48 1.52 8.32 -1.92
CA TYR A 48 0.92 9.41 -1.15
C TYR A 48 0.33 10.48 -2.07
N LYS A 49 1.12 10.95 -3.06
CA LYS A 49 0.67 11.94 -4.05
C LYS A 49 -0.51 11.45 -4.88
N GLN A 50 -0.57 10.15 -5.16
CA GLN A 50 -1.68 9.51 -5.88
C GLN A 50 -2.87 9.15 -4.97
N GLY A 51 -2.79 9.40 -3.66
CA GLY A 51 -3.91 9.22 -2.71
C GLY A 51 -4.17 7.77 -2.27
N TYR A 52 -3.26 6.83 -2.54
CA TYR A 52 -3.42 5.43 -2.12
C TYR A 52 -3.11 5.23 -0.63
N ILE A 53 -2.19 6.02 -0.10
CA ILE A 53 -1.78 5.94 1.30
C ILE A 53 -1.72 7.35 1.90
N THR A 54 -1.95 7.45 3.20
CA THR A 54 -1.47 8.57 4.02
C THR A 54 -0.32 8.08 4.86
N TRP A 55 0.71 8.90 5.00
CA TRP A 55 1.85 8.57 5.85
C TRP A 55 2.57 9.85 6.25
N GLN A 56 3.15 9.84 7.44
CA GLN A 56 4.05 10.91 7.86
C GLN A 56 5.45 10.63 7.28
N PRO A 57 6.15 11.66 6.76
CA PRO A 57 7.48 11.49 6.19
C PRO A 57 8.42 10.84 7.20
N ARG A 58 9.18 9.83 6.76
CA ARG A 58 10.18 9.07 7.54
C ARG A 58 9.64 8.15 8.63
N VAL A 59 8.33 8.05 8.85
CA VAL A 59 7.74 7.13 9.82
C VAL A 59 6.91 6.07 9.09
N VAL A 60 7.55 4.98 8.68
CA VAL A 60 6.87 3.88 7.95
C VAL A 60 5.73 3.25 8.77
N GLN A 61 5.84 3.27 10.10
CA GLN A 61 4.80 2.77 11.00
C GLN A 61 3.52 3.62 11.00
N SER A 62 3.58 4.86 10.51
CA SER A 62 2.44 5.77 10.43
C SER A 62 1.60 5.59 9.16
N ILE A 63 1.98 4.67 8.27
CA ILE A 63 1.27 4.45 7.00
C ILE A 63 -0.14 3.94 7.30
N GLN A 64 -1.14 4.66 6.79
CA GLN A 64 -2.52 4.22 6.70
C GLN A 64 -2.90 4.05 5.23
N ILE A 65 -3.40 2.86 4.89
CA ILE A 65 -3.82 2.55 3.52
C ILE A 65 -5.23 3.10 3.33
N ILE A 66 -5.40 4.02 2.38
CA ILE A 66 -6.69 4.61 2.04
C ILE A 66 -7.39 3.72 1.02
N ASN A 67 -6.70 3.38 -0.07
CA ASN A 67 -7.22 2.56 -1.16
C ASN A 67 -6.22 1.47 -1.56
N VAL A 68 -6.71 0.24 -1.71
CA VAL A 68 -5.90 -0.97 -1.99
C VAL A 68 -5.85 -1.28 -3.50
N TRP A 69 -6.74 -0.68 -4.29
CA TRP A 69 -6.94 -0.99 -5.69
C TRP A 69 -6.74 0.27 -6.53
N GLU A 70 -6.04 0.15 -7.67
CA GLU A 70 -6.11 1.15 -8.72
C GLU A 70 -7.58 1.23 -9.13
N ASP A 71 -8.25 2.37 -8.86
CA ASP A 71 -9.57 2.61 -9.40
C ASP A 71 -9.45 2.44 -10.91
N SER A 72 -9.98 1.33 -11.43
CA SER A 72 -10.32 1.28 -12.84
C SER A 72 -11.20 2.50 -13.11
N PRO A 73 -11.02 3.21 -14.24
CA PRO A 73 -11.90 4.32 -14.56
C PRO A 73 -13.29 3.75 -14.88
N ARG A 74 -14.10 3.49 -13.84
CA ARG A 74 -15.51 3.15 -13.98
C ARG A 74 -16.26 3.34 -12.66
N ASN A 75 -16.90 4.51 -12.64
CA ASN A 75 -18.04 4.91 -11.82
C ASN A 75 -17.83 5.01 -10.31
N TYR A 76 -17.67 6.27 -9.89
CA TYR A 76 -18.32 6.78 -8.69
C TYR A 76 -19.80 6.38 -8.70
N ASN A 77 -20.16 5.35 -7.95
CA ASN A 77 -21.41 5.29 -7.23
C ASN A 77 -21.22 4.32 -6.07
N GLY A 78 -21.34 4.85 -4.85
CA GLY A 78 -20.98 4.16 -3.63
C GLY A 78 -21.70 2.83 -3.46
N THR A 79 -20.94 1.80 -3.12
CA THR A 79 -21.45 0.70 -2.29
C THR A 79 -20.30 0.14 -1.48
N ARG A 80 -20.37 0.37 -0.17
CA ARG A 80 -19.57 -0.35 0.82
C ARG A 80 -19.94 -1.83 0.73
N SER A 81 -19.05 -2.66 0.21
CA SER A 81 -19.21 -4.12 0.23
C SER A 81 -18.07 -4.74 1.04
N ASN A 82 -18.38 -4.95 2.31
CA ASN A 82 -17.61 -5.69 3.28
C ASN A 82 -17.88 -7.20 3.04
N THR A 83 -16.95 -7.94 2.44
CA THR A 83 -17.07 -9.39 2.20
C THR A 83 -15.65 -9.98 2.30
N LEU A 84 -15.19 -10.60 3.41
CA LEU A 84 -15.65 -11.87 3.99
C LEU A 84 -16.08 -12.88 2.93
N MET A 85 -15.14 -13.35 2.10
CA MET A 85 -15.28 -14.61 1.37
C MET A 85 -14.01 -15.44 1.54
N GLY A 86 -14.11 -16.41 2.44
CA GLY A 86 -13.06 -17.34 2.82
C GLY A 86 -13.58 -18.32 3.87
N ARG A 87 -14.78 -18.87 3.65
CA ARG A 87 -15.29 -20.08 4.31
C ARG A 87 -16.13 -20.86 3.30
N MET A 88 -15.51 -21.88 2.73
CA MET A 88 -16.13 -23.16 2.38
C MET A 88 -15.10 -24.24 2.77
#